data_AF-A0A7J3X7F9-F1
#
_entry.id   AF-A0A7J3X7F9-F1
#
_cell.length_a   1.000
_cell.length_b   1.000
_cell.length_c   1.000
_cell.angle_alpha   90.00
_cell.angle_beta   90.00
_cell.angle_gamma   90.00
#
_symmetry.space_group_name_H-M   'P 1'
#
loop_
_entity.id
_entity.type
_entity.pdbx_description
1 polymer ?
#
loop_
_entity_poly.entity_id
_entity_poly.type
_entity_poly.pdbx_seq_one_letter_code
_entity_poly.pdbx_strand_id
1 'polypeptide(L)' 'MEVRKVELFLLEMKLKEEFRTSVEALSSRPVVLVRVEEKGGEEG' A
#
# COMPACT_ATOMS: atom_id res chain seq x y z
N MET A 1 9.82 -13.45 -16.27
CA MET A 1 9.63 -12.54 -15.15
C MET A 1 10.82 -12.68 -14.22
N GLU A 2 11.74 -11.74 -14.26
CA GLU A 2 12.91 -11.70 -13.38
C GLU A 2 12.91 -10.35 -12.65
N VAL A 3 12.62 -10.40 -11.36
CA VAL A 3 12.54 -9.21 -10.50
C VAL A 3 13.94 -8.62 -10.35
N ARG A 4 14.06 -7.33 -10.63
CA ARG A 4 15.30 -6.56 -10.50
C ARG A 4 15.37 -5.77 -9.21
N LYS A 5 14.25 -5.15 -8.82
CA LYS A 5 14.17 -4.28 -7.64
C LYS A 5 12.80 -4.39 -7.00
N VAL A 6 12.77 -4.34 -5.66
CA VAL A 6 11.54 -4.22 -4.88
C VAL A 6 11.69 -3.03 -3.94
N GLU A 7 10.71 -2.14 -3.95
CA GLU A 7 10.61 -1.02 -3.02
C GLU A 7 9.34 -1.19 -2.17
N LEU A 8 9.47 -0.90 -0.87
CA LEU A 8 8.38 -0.98 0.08
C LEU A 8 8.15 0.40 0.70
N PHE A 9 6.92 0.87 0.64
CA PHE A 9 6.50 2.12 1.25
C PHE A 9 5.44 1.84 2.31
N LEU A 10 5.77 2.16 3.55
CA LEU A 10 4.84 2.12 4.68
C LEU A 10 4.10 3.45 4.72
N LEU A 11 2.79 3.42 4.47
CA LEU A 11 1.97 4.61 4.32
C LEU A 11 0.76 4.55 5.23
N GLU A 12 0.25 5.73 5.61
CA GLU A 12 -1.01 5.86 6.31
C GLU A 12 -2.05 6.40 5.31
N MET A 13 -3.02 5.56 4.94
CA MET A 13 -4.04 5.91 3.94
C MET A 13 -5.29 6.45 4.64
N LYS A 14 -5.59 7.72 4.39
CA LYS A 14 -6.83 8.34 4.88
C LYS A 14 -8.05 7.72 4.20
N LEU A 15 -9.07 7.38 4.98
CA LEU A 15 -10.34 6.88 4.46
C LEU A 15 -11.19 8.04 3.95
N LYS A 16 -11.92 7.81 2.86
CA LYS A 16 -12.85 8.81 2.31
C LYS A 16 -13.97 9.15 3.29
N GLU A 17 -14.46 8.13 3.98
CA GLU A 17 -15.44 8.22 5.05
C GLU A 17 -14.92 7.44 6.26
N GLU A 18 -15.29 7.90 7.47
CA GLU A 18 -14.89 7.23 8.71
C GLU A 18 -15.53 5.84 8.80
N PHE A 19 -14.71 4.81 9.04
CA PHE A 19 -15.20 3.45 9.21
C PHE A 19 -15.45 3.17 10.69
N ARG A 20 -16.73 2.99 11.07
CA ARG A 20 -17.12 2.73 12.45
C ARG A 20 -17.43 1.27 12.69
N THR A 21 -16.79 0.71 13.70
CA THR A 21 -17.10 -0.60 14.27
C THR A 21 -17.83 -0.42 15.59
N SER A 22 -18.28 -1.52 16.21
CA SER A 22 -18.89 -1.51 17.55
C SER A 22 -17.92 -1.10 18.66
N VAL A 23 -16.62 -1.05 18.38
CA VAL A 23 -15.56 -0.81 19.38
C VAL A 23 -14.80 0.48 19.10
N GLU A 24 -14.59 0.83 17.83
CA GLU A 24 -13.78 1.98 17.45
C GLU A 24 -14.18 2.57 16.09
N ALA A 25 -13.84 3.85 15.88
CA ALA A 25 -13.94 4.54 14.62
C ALA A 25 -12.55 4.79 14.01
N LEU A 26 -12.36 4.39 12.75
CA LEU A 26 -11.12 4.51 12.00
C LEU A 26 -11.25 5.60 10.93
N SER A 27 -10.34 6.57 10.94
CA SER A 27 -10.26 7.64 9.94
C SER A 27 -9.13 7.44 8.92
N SER A 28 -8.17 6.56 9.22
CA SER A 28 -7.08 6.14 8.35
C SER A 28 -6.73 4.68 8.60
N ARG A 29 -5.98 4.07 7.67
CA ARG A 29 -5.43 2.73 7.83
C ARG A 29 -3.98 2.67 7.34
N PRO A 30 -3.11 1.89 8.00
CA PRO A 30 -1.78 1.63 7.47
C PRO A 30 -1.88 0.75 6.22
N VAL A 31 -1.06 1.03 5.21
CA VAL A 31 -0.93 0.24 3.98
C VAL A 31 0.55 0.10 3.59
N VAL A 32 0.86 -0.98 2.88
CA VAL A 32 2.17 -1.18 2.28
C VAL A 32 2.03 -1.11 0.76
N LEU A 33 2.63 -0.10 0.15
CA LEU A 33 2.76 -0.04 -1.30
C LEU A 33 4.05 -0.78 -1.68
N VAL A 34 3.91 -1.75 -2.58
CA VAL A 34 5.03 -2.53 -3.12
C VAL A 34 5.20 -2.10 -4.56
N ARG A 35 6.41 -1.68 -4.94
CA ARG A 35 6.78 -1.45 -6.34
C ARG A 35 7.80 -2.47 -6.75
N VAL A 36 7.54 -3.18 -7.83
CA VAL A 36 8.41 -4.20 -8.40
C VAL A 36 8.88 -3.73 -9.77
N GLU A 37 10.20 -3.63 -9.95
CA GLU A 37 10.80 -3.37 -11.25
C GLU A 37 11.32 -4.70 -11.81
N GLU A 38 10.87 -5.08 -13.00
CA GLU A 38 11.39 -6.24 -13.73
C GLU A 38 12.58 -5.84 -14.62
N LYS A 39 13.47 -6.81 -14.91
CA LYS A 39 14.62 -6.56 -15.80
C LYS A 39 14.26 -6.05 -17.20
N GLY A 40 13.03 -6.29 -17.66
CA GLY A 40 12.50 -5.77 -18.93
C GLY A 40 12.12 -4.29 -18.90
N GLY A 41 12.19 -3.63 -17.74
CA GLY A 41 11.73 -2.26 -17.53
C GLY A 41 10.22 -2.15 -17.29
N GLU A 42 9.51 -3.29 -17.21
CA GLU A 42 8.12 -3.36 -16.76
C GLU A 42 8.05 -3.12 -15.25
N GLU A 43 7.09 -2.31 -14.80
CA GLU A 43 6.87 -1.97 -13.39
C GLU A 43 5.44 -2.37 -12.96
N GLY A 44 5.32 -2.89 -11.73
CA GLY A 44 4.04 -3.31 -11.12
C GLY A 44 3.95 -3.03 -9.63
#